data_AF-A0A496P7J0-F1
#
_entry.id   AF-A0A496P7J0-F1
#
_cell.length_a   1.000
_cell.length_b   1.000
_cell.length_c   1.000
_cell.angle_alpha   90.00
_cell.angle_beta   90.00
_cell.angle_gamma   90.00
#
_symmetry.space_group_name_H-M   'P 1'
#
loop_
_entity.id
_entity.type
_entity.pdbx_description
1 polymer ?
#
loop_
_entity_poly.entity_id
_entity_poly.type
_entity_poly.pdbx_seq_one_letter_code
_entity_poly.pdbx_strand_id
1 'polypeptide(L)' 'RYGTFELWQQAVAKAQHPKVETIQLDYVSQDKEDDYTFNYTGFKVTFEKGQEPVLVRLYNAGKGWGIISIEDVEED' A
#
# COMPACT_ATOMS: atom_id res chain seq x y z
N ARG A 1 -16.52 10.21 -7.57
CA ARG A 1 -15.51 11.16 -8.09
C ARG A 1 -15.59 12.42 -7.25
N TYR A 2 -14.63 12.66 -6.37
CA TYR A 2 -14.53 13.91 -5.62
C TYR A 2 -13.89 14.94 -6.55
N GLY A 3 -14.49 16.11 -6.74
CA GLY A 3 -14.07 17.12 -7.71
C GLY A 3 -12.67 17.69 -7.48
N THR A 4 -12.57 18.97 -7.10
CA THR A 4 -11.28 19.64 -6.81
C THR A 4 -10.58 19.01 -5.59
N PHE A 5 -9.27 19.28 -5.43
CA PHE A 5 -8.47 18.79 -4.30
C PHE A 5 -9.09 19.14 -2.93
N GLU A 6 -9.62 20.35 -2.77
CA GLU A 6 -10.29 20.79 -1.54
C GLU A 6 -11.55 19.97 -1.23
N LEU A 7 -12.35 19.64 -2.25
CA LEU A 7 -13.54 18.80 -2.08
C LEU A 7 -13.17 17.36 -1.70
N TRP A 8 -12.08 16.84 -2.25
CA TRP A 8 -11.53 15.55 -1.85
C TRP A 8 -11.04 15.58 -0.39
N GLN A 9 -10.29 16.60 0.03
CA GLN A 9 -9.81 16.72 1.41
C GLN A 9 -10.97 16.78 2.42
N GLN A 10 -12.03 17.54 2.13
CA GLN A 10 -13.22 17.59 2.98
C GLN A 10 -13.94 16.26 3.07
N ALA A 11 -14.01 15.51 1.95
CA ALA A 11 -14.60 14.18 1.94
C ALA A 11 -13.76 13.18 2.76
N VAL A 12 -12.44 13.22 2.61
CA VAL A 12 -11.51 12.38 3.38
C VAL A 12 -11.58 12.72 4.87
N ALA A 13 -11.60 13.99 5.26
CA ALA A 13 -11.67 14.37 6.68
C ALA A 13 -12.96 13.92 7.38
N LYS A 14 -14.06 13.73 6.64
CA LYS A 14 -15.35 13.25 7.17
C LYS A 14 -15.46 11.73 7.20
N ALA A 15 -14.67 11.03 6.38
CA ALA A 15 -14.66 9.58 6.37
C ALA A 15 -13.88 9.06 7.58
N GLN A 16 -14.45 8.06 8.27
CA GLN A 16 -13.74 7.37 9.34
C GLN A 16 -12.71 6.44 8.70
N HIS A 17 -11.45 6.84 8.71
CA HIS A 17 -10.37 6.01 8.21
C HIS A 17 -9.87 5.06 9.29
N PRO A 18 -9.61 3.78 8.94
CA PRO A 18 -8.82 2.88 9.75
C PRO A 18 -7.56 3.58 10.25
N LYS A 19 -7.33 3.60 11.56
CA LYS A 19 -6.05 4.06 12.07
C LYS A 19 -5.06 2.91 11.93
N VAL A 20 -3.92 3.13 11.28
CA VAL A 20 -2.87 2.12 11.18
C VAL A 20 -2.30 1.85 12.57
N GLU A 21 -2.21 0.58 12.95
CA GLU A 21 -1.57 0.12 14.17
C GLU A 21 -0.11 -0.25 13.91
N THR A 22 0.15 -1.12 12.92
CA THR A 22 1.51 -1.53 12.55
C THR A 22 1.71 -1.57 11.04
N ILE A 23 2.97 -1.38 10.64
CA ILE A 23 3.47 -1.64 9.28
C ILE A 23 4.68 -2.54 9.44
N GLN A 24 4.59 -3.76 8.92
CA GLN A 24 5.64 -4.77 9.02
C GLN A 24 6.12 -5.17 7.63
N LEU A 25 7.44 -5.27 7.47
CA LEU A 25 8.02 -5.80 6.24
C LEU A 25 7.60 -7.27 6.10
N ASP A 26 6.96 -7.60 4.98
CA ASP A 26 6.48 -8.94 4.69
C ASP A 26 7.47 -9.68 3.79
N TYR A 27 7.84 -9.08 2.65
CA TYR A 27 8.87 -9.63 1.77
C TYR A 27 9.63 -8.54 1.01
N VAL A 28 10.83 -8.92 0.54
CA VAL A 28 11.60 -8.20 -0.47
C VAL A 28 11.88 -9.16 -1.61
N SER A 29 11.49 -8.81 -2.82
CA SER A 29 11.77 -9.62 -4.01
C SER A 29 12.32 -8.76 -5.14
N GLN A 30 13.06 -9.41 -6.03
CA GLN A 30 13.59 -8.81 -7.24
C GLN A 30 13.20 -9.69 -8.41
N ASP A 31 12.67 -9.08 -9.45
CA ASP A 31 12.37 -9.73 -10.72
C ASP A 31 13.22 -9.12 -11.85
N LYS A 32 13.48 -9.90 -12.88
CA LYS A 32 14.27 -9.49 -14.04
C LYS A 32 13.56 -9.86 -15.33
N GLU A 33 13.32 -8.85 -16.15
CA GLU A 33 12.77 -9.01 -17.50
C GLU A 33 13.69 -8.26 -18.48
N ASP A 34 14.32 -9.01 -19.39
CA ASP A 34 15.38 -8.51 -20.28
C ASP A 34 16.47 -7.72 -19.53
N ASP A 35 16.65 -6.44 -19.88
CA ASP A 35 17.61 -5.52 -19.27
C ASP A 35 17.04 -4.75 -18.06
N TYR A 36 15.80 -5.06 -17.65
CA TYR A 36 15.12 -4.36 -16.56
C TYR A 36 15.14 -5.18 -15.27
N THR A 37 15.48 -4.51 -14.17
CA THR A 37 15.40 -5.06 -12.81
C THR A 37 14.28 -4.37 -12.05
N PHE A 38 13.34 -5.16 -11.52
CA PHE A 38 12.19 -4.69 -10.77
C PHE A 38 12.37 -5.08 -9.31
N ASN A 39 12.40 -4.07 -8.41
CA ASN A 39 12.48 -4.33 -6.98
C ASN A 39 11.09 -4.15 -6.38
N TYR A 40 10.62 -5.18 -5.67
CA TYR A 40 9.36 -5.17 -4.95
C TYR A 40 9.60 -5.27 -3.45
N THR A 41 8.76 -4.58 -2.69
CA THR A 41 8.74 -4.69 -1.23
C THR A 41 7.30 -4.72 -0.77
N GLY A 42 6.92 -5.82 -0.11
CA GLY A 42 5.61 -6.00 0.49
C GLY A 42 5.62 -5.58 1.96
N PHE A 43 4.59 -4.84 2.37
CA PHE A 43 4.35 -4.52 3.77
C PHE A 43 2.97 -5.02 4.19
N LYS A 44 2.92 -5.78 5.28
CA LYS A 44 1.66 -6.05 5.96
C LYS A 44 1.29 -4.84 6.82
N VAL A 45 0.13 -4.25 6.53
CA VAL A 45 -0.42 -3.11 7.29
C VAL A 45 -1.57 -3.62 8.13
N THR A 46 -1.46 -3.45 9.44
CA THR A 46 -2.54 -3.77 10.39
C THR A 46 -3.21 -2.48 10.86
N PHE A 47 -4.50 -2.55 11.17
CA PHE A 47 -5.28 -1.41 11.60
C PHE A 47 -5.83 -1.62 13.02
N GLU A 48 -5.95 -0.52 13.75
CA GLU A 48 -6.65 -0.51 15.02
C GLU A 48 -8.12 -0.91 14.80
N LYS A 49 -8.69 -1.65 15.76
CA LYS A 49 -10.12 -2.05 15.85
C LYS A 49 -10.55 -3.24 14.98
N GLY A 50 -9.65 -4.18 14.73
CA GLY A 50 -10.01 -5.50 14.19
C GLY A 50 -10.42 -5.51 12.72
N GLN A 51 -9.98 -4.49 11.97
CA GLN A 51 -10.09 -4.50 10.52
C GLN A 51 -9.03 -5.42 9.93
N GLU A 52 -9.40 -6.09 8.83
CA GLU A 52 -8.50 -7.03 8.16
C GLU A 52 -7.22 -6.33 7.70
N PRO A 53 -6.06 -6.97 7.91
CA PRO A 53 -4.80 -6.43 7.43
C PRO A 53 -4.75 -6.48 5.90
N VAL A 54 -3.99 -5.55 5.32
CA VAL A 54 -3.74 -5.51 3.87
C VAL A 54 -2.26 -5.67 3.58
N LEU A 55 -1.96 -6.30 2.45
CA LEU A 55 -0.62 -6.34 1.87
C LEU A 55 -0.46 -5.17 0.90
N VAL A 56 0.44 -4.25 1.21
CA VAL A 56 0.81 -3.13 0.35
C VAL A 56 2.09 -3.48 -0.38
N ARG A 57 2.03 -3.58 -1.71
CA ARG A 57 3.19 -3.85 -2.56
C ARG A 57 3.74 -2.56 -3.13
N LEU A 58 5.00 -2.29 -2.86
CA LEU A 58 5.76 -1.19 -3.44
C LEU A 58 6.66 -1.69 -4.56
N TYR A 59 6.86 -0.85 -5.57
CA TYR A 59 7.76 -1.06 -6.70
C TYR A 59 8.73 0.12 -6.83
N ASN A 60 9.98 -0.17 -7.21
CA ASN A 60 10.98 0.84 -7.51
C ASN A 60 11.67 0.60 -8.87
N ALA A 61 11.45 1.53 -9.80
CA ALA A 61 12.05 1.59 -11.14
C ALA A 61 13.25 2.55 -11.25
N GLY A 62 13.84 2.96 -10.13
CA GLY A 62 14.93 3.96 -10.10
C GLY A 62 14.48 5.42 -10.00
N LYS A 63 13.17 5.69 -9.83
CA LYS A 63 12.61 7.05 -9.62
C LYS A 63 11.97 7.24 -8.24
N GLY A 64 12.12 6.27 -7.35
CA GLY A 64 11.47 6.21 -6.05
C GLY A 64 10.47 5.06 -5.95
N TRP A 65 9.86 4.93 -4.78
CA TRP A 65 8.88 3.88 -4.49
C TRP A 65 7.46 4.32 -4.85
N GLY A 66 6.75 3.49 -5.60
CA GLY A 66 5.33 3.64 -5.88
C GLY A 66 4.53 2.44 -5.38
N ILE A 67 3.29 2.66 -4.93
CA ILE A 67 2.36 1.57 -4.60
C ILE A 67 1.85 0.96 -5.91
N ILE A 68 2.01 -0.35 -6.07
CA ILE A 68 1.51 -1.09 -7.25
C ILE A 68 0.25 -1.89 -6.94
N SER A 69 0.06 -2.31 -5.69
CA SER A 69 -1.18 -2.93 -5.26
C SER A 69 -1.40 -2.82 -3.75
N ILE A 70 -2.67 -2.93 -3.38
CA ILE A 70 -3.15 -3.11 -2.00
C ILE A 70 -4.12 -4.28 -2.10
N GLU A 71 -3.78 -5.38 -1.46
CA GLU A 71 -4.49 -6.66 -1.55
C GLU A 71 -4.84 -7.15 -0.14
N ASP A 72 -5.88 -7.98 -0.03
CA ASP A 72 -6.16 -8.68 1.22
C ASP A 72 -5.00 -9.62 1.54
N VAL A 73 -4.70 -9.79 2.83
CA VAL A 73 -3.69 -10.79 3.25
C VAL A 73 -4.36 -12.15 3.21
N GLU A 74 -3.89 -13.06 2.34
CA GLU A 74 -4.34 -14.45 2.36
C GLU A 74 -3.98 -15.08 3.72
N GLU A 75 -4.92 -15.81 4.33
CA GLU A 75 -4.66 -16.59 5.54
C GLU A 75 -3.92 -17.88 5.16
N ASP A 76 -2.76 -18.14 5.79
CA ASP A 76 -1.93 -19.35 5.63
C ASP A 76 -2.64 -20.65 6.10
#